data_AF-B2JHQ0-F1
#
_entry.id   AF-B2JHQ0-F1
#
_cell.length_a   1.000
_cell.length_b   1.000
_cell.length_c   1.000
_cell.angle_alpha   90.00
_cell.angle_beta   90.00
_cell.angle_gamma   90.00
#
_symmetry.space_group_name_H-M   'P 1'
#
loop_
_entity.id
_entity.type
_entity.pdbx_description
1 polymer ?
#
loop_
_entity_poly.entity_id
_entity_poly.type
_entity_poly.pdbx_seq_one_letter_code
_entity_poly.pdbx_strand_id
1 'polypeptide(L)'
;MKDAFERRALLLHLGDALQAIAAALATSAAHDTLRDLRNADASLAAHAWFAAISRDMKAADFAKRASAAFAAWPALLLEEQVDYTRLALAVRSHLFAEDPSGWRSYVEAIKREVEWFGDALPSANEPAQADETAGDAQASDEAIANDTTDVERVEEPRDPQRESVESNDRLYPSWPWKPGI
;
A
#
# COMPACT_ATOMS: atom_id res chain seq x y z
N MET A 1 20.18 8.73 -11.78
CA MET A 1 20.12 9.66 -10.63
C MET A 1 18.71 10.13 -10.30
N LYS A 2 17.74 10.15 -11.24
CA LYS A 2 16.32 10.45 -10.96
C LYS A 2 15.58 9.35 -10.18
N ASP A 3 15.91 8.09 -10.44
CA ASP A 3 15.29 6.91 -9.82
C ASP A 3 15.24 6.97 -8.28
N ALA A 4 16.34 7.34 -7.62
CA ALA A 4 16.37 7.44 -6.16
C ALA A 4 15.44 8.52 -5.59
N PHE A 5 15.25 9.63 -6.31
CA PHE A 5 14.33 10.70 -5.91
C PHE A 5 12.88 10.30 -6.14
N GLU A 6 12.59 9.67 -7.28
CA GLU A 6 11.26 9.16 -7.62
C GLU A 6 10.82 8.07 -6.64
N ARG A 7 11.73 7.14 -6.32
CA ARG A 7 11.54 6.10 -5.30
C ARG A 7 11.27 6.68 -3.92
N ARG A 8 12.01 7.72 -3.53
CA ARG A 8 11.76 8.45 -2.28
C ARG A 8 10.38 9.08 -2.28
N ALA A 9 9.96 9.71 -3.38
CA ALA A 9 8.62 10.29 -3.49
C ALA A 9 7.52 9.21 -3.35
N LEU A 10 7.68 8.06 -4.00
CA LEU A 10 6.73 6.95 -3.89
C LEU A 10 6.68 6.36 -2.47
N LEU A 11 7.81 6.30 -1.77
CA LEU A 11 7.85 5.86 -0.38
C LEU A 11 7.18 6.87 0.57
N LEU A 12 7.34 8.17 0.33
CA LEU A 12 6.63 9.21 1.08
C LEU A 12 5.13 9.13 0.83
N HIS A 13 4.73 8.95 -0.43
CA HIS A 13 3.33 8.74 -0.80
C HIS A 13 2.73 7.50 -0.13
N LEU A 14 3.50 6.40 -0.06
CA LEU A 14 3.08 5.20 0.68
C LEU A 14 2.88 5.51 2.18
N GLY A 15 3.76 6.31 2.79
CA GLY A 15 3.60 6.78 4.16
C GLY A 15 2.29 7.54 4.37
N ASP A 16 1.99 8.49 3.49
CA ASP A 16 0.72 9.25 3.51
C ASP A 16 -0.49 8.31 3.35
N ALA A 17 -0.41 7.32 2.47
CA ALA A 17 -1.48 6.35 2.27
C ALA A 17 -1.72 5.49 3.51
N LEU A 18 -0.66 5.06 4.21
CA LEU A 18 -0.78 4.31 5.46
C LEU A 18 -1.41 5.16 6.58
N GLN A 19 -1.08 6.45 6.66
CA GLN A 19 -1.73 7.37 7.59
C GLN A 19 -3.22 7.54 7.27
N ALA A 20 -3.58 7.68 5.99
CA ALA A 20 -4.97 7.74 5.55
C ALA A 20 -5.77 6.48 5.92
N ILE A 21 -5.18 5.30 5.72
CA ILE A 21 -5.76 4.00 6.10
C ILE A 21 -5.98 3.96 7.60
N ALA A 22 -4.98 4.33 8.40
CA ALA A 22 -5.09 4.35 9.85
C ALA A 22 -6.21 5.28 10.34
N ALA A 23 -6.31 6.48 9.77
CA ALA A 23 -7.38 7.42 10.09
C ALA A 23 -8.77 6.85 9.74
N ALA A 24 -8.90 6.21 8.56
CA ALA A 24 -10.13 5.56 8.15
C ALA A 24 -10.53 4.37 9.03
N LEU A 25 -9.57 3.63 9.59
CA LEU A 25 -9.83 2.53 10.52
C LEU A 25 -10.14 3.00 11.95
N ALA A 26 -9.55 4.12 12.38
CA ALA A 26 -9.83 4.73 13.70
C ALA A 26 -11.19 5.43 13.76
N THR A 27 -11.88 5.50 12.63
CA THR A 27 -13.13 6.22 12.47
C THR A 27 -14.30 5.51 13.18
N SER A 28 -15.04 6.25 14.02
CA SER A 28 -16.31 5.81 14.61
C SER A 28 -17.45 5.87 13.58
N ALA A 29 -18.55 5.14 13.81
CA ALA A 29 -19.76 5.08 12.98
C ALA A 29 -20.41 6.45 12.64
N ALA A 30 -19.98 7.55 13.27
CA ALA A 30 -20.40 8.90 12.94
C ALA A 30 -19.70 9.51 11.71
N HIS A 31 -18.60 8.92 11.21
CA HIS A 31 -17.91 9.38 9.99
C HIS A 31 -17.83 8.23 8.98
N ASP A 32 -19.00 7.79 8.50
CA ASP A 32 -19.08 6.61 7.64
C ASP A 32 -18.41 6.81 6.27
N THR A 33 -18.21 8.06 5.83
CA THR A 33 -17.69 8.37 4.48
C THR A 33 -16.36 9.12 4.50
N LEU A 34 -15.64 9.06 3.37
CA LEU A 34 -14.42 9.84 3.18
C LEU A 34 -14.65 11.36 3.26
N ARG A 35 -15.85 11.84 2.94
CA ARG A 35 -16.23 13.24 3.15
C ARG A 35 -16.11 13.63 4.62
N ASP A 36 -16.66 12.80 5.50
CA ASP A 36 -16.67 13.06 6.94
C ASP A 36 -15.26 12.98 7.51
N LEU A 37 -14.47 12.01 7.04
CA LEU A 37 -13.07 11.86 7.40
C LEU A 37 -12.23 13.09 6.98
N ARG A 38 -12.45 13.63 5.77
CA ARG A 38 -11.79 14.86 5.30
C ARG A 38 -12.14 16.10 6.11
N ASN A 39 -13.37 16.15 6.63
CA ASN A 39 -13.81 17.26 7.48
C ASN A 39 -13.22 17.14 8.89
N ALA A 40 -12.98 15.92 9.37
CA ALA A 40 -12.41 15.64 10.68
C ALA A 40 -10.88 15.78 10.71
N ASP A 41 -10.19 15.42 9.62
CA ASP A 41 -8.72 15.44 9.52
C ASP A 41 -8.24 16.39 8.41
N ALA A 42 -7.84 17.59 8.81
CA ALA A 42 -7.32 18.62 7.92
C ALA A 42 -5.96 18.24 7.28
N SER A 43 -5.16 17.40 7.96
CA SER A 43 -3.88 16.94 7.41
C SER A 43 -4.14 15.98 6.26
N LEU A 44 -5.06 15.04 6.44
CA LEU A 44 -5.46 14.11 5.41
C LEU A 44 -6.09 14.82 4.20
N ALA A 45 -6.89 15.85 4.44
CA ALA A 45 -7.50 16.67 3.40
C ALA A 45 -6.48 17.47 2.56
N ALA A 46 -5.28 17.73 3.10
CA ALA A 46 -4.23 18.47 2.40
C ALA A 46 -3.52 17.64 1.32
N HIS A 47 -3.59 16.30 1.38
CA HIS A 47 -2.96 15.46 0.36
C HIS A 47 -3.76 15.49 -0.94
N ALA A 48 -3.12 15.96 -2.02
CA ALA A 48 -3.76 16.13 -3.33
C ALA A 48 -4.32 14.81 -3.91
N TRP A 49 -3.65 13.68 -3.64
CA TRP A 49 -4.08 12.36 -4.10
C TRP A 49 -5.39 11.91 -3.44
N PHE A 50 -5.61 12.31 -2.18
CA PHE A 50 -6.83 11.95 -1.46
C PHE A 50 -8.05 12.67 -2.02
N ALA A 51 -7.84 13.83 -2.66
CA ALA A 51 -8.90 14.53 -3.38
C ALA A 51 -9.40 13.80 -4.62
N ALA A 52 -8.60 12.90 -5.19
CA ALA A 52 -8.96 12.10 -6.35
C ALA A 52 -9.91 10.94 -6.02
N ILE A 53 -10.03 10.57 -4.74
CA ILE A 53 -10.89 9.48 -4.30
C ILE A 53 -12.31 10.00 -4.06
N SER A 54 -13.30 9.20 -4.46
CA SER A 54 -14.71 9.53 -4.26
C SER A 54 -15.02 9.83 -2.79
N ARG A 55 -15.59 11.02 -2.55
CA ARG A 55 -15.96 11.50 -1.21
C ARG A 55 -17.05 10.66 -0.55
N ASP A 56 -17.85 9.97 -1.36
CA ASP A 56 -18.99 9.18 -0.89
C ASP A 56 -18.60 7.71 -0.64
N MET A 57 -17.33 7.34 -0.90
CA MET A 57 -16.78 6.04 -0.50
C MET A 57 -16.78 5.90 1.02
N LYS A 58 -17.16 4.72 1.51
CA LYS A 58 -17.11 4.45 2.95
C LYS A 58 -15.67 4.38 3.45
N ALA A 59 -15.41 4.87 4.65
CA ALA A 59 -14.08 4.84 5.25
C ALA A 59 -13.52 3.40 5.35
N ALA A 60 -14.34 2.44 5.77
CA ALA A 60 -13.95 1.03 5.82
C ALA A 60 -13.64 0.42 4.45
N ASP A 61 -14.43 0.74 3.42
CA ASP A 61 -14.19 0.27 2.05
C ASP A 61 -12.92 0.88 1.47
N PHE A 62 -12.67 2.17 1.75
CA PHE A 62 -11.42 2.83 1.41
C PHE A 62 -10.24 2.14 2.08
N ALA A 63 -10.27 1.92 3.39
CA ALA A 63 -9.17 1.27 4.12
C ALA A 63 -8.86 -0.12 3.54
N LYS A 64 -9.89 -0.91 3.22
CA LYS A 64 -9.74 -2.21 2.57
C LYS A 64 -9.09 -2.11 1.19
N ARG A 65 -9.61 -1.22 0.32
CA ARG A 65 -9.14 -1.04 -1.05
C ARG A 65 -7.72 -0.45 -1.11
N ALA A 66 -7.44 0.56 -0.29
CA ALA A 66 -6.13 1.18 -0.19
C ALA A 66 -5.08 0.18 0.36
N SER A 67 -5.42 -0.59 1.39
CA SER A 67 -4.52 -1.64 1.91
C SER A 67 -4.14 -2.64 0.81
N ALA A 68 -5.11 -3.08 0.00
CA ALA A 68 -4.85 -3.98 -1.12
C ALA A 68 -4.00 -3.31 -2.23
N ALA A 69 -4.27 -2.05 -2.56
CA ALA A 69 -3.52 -1.28 -3.55
C ALA A 69 -2.03 -1.14 -3.21
N PHE A 70 -1.74 -0.91 -1.92
CA PHE A 70 -0.40 -0.54 -1.45
C PHE A 70 0.37 -1.71 -0.81
N ALA A 71 -0.25 -2.87 -0.58
CA ALA A 71 0.39 -4.00 0.11
C ALA A 71 1.71 -4.46 -0.52
N ALA A 72 1.79 -4.47 -1.86
CA ALA A 72 3.00 -4.91 -2.58
C ALA A 72 4.05 -3.81 -2.73
N TRP A 73 3.71 -2.55 -2.44
CA TRP A 73 4.58 -1.41 -2.70
C TRP A 73 5.92 -1.47 -1.96
N PRO A 74 6.00 -1.80 -0.66
CA PRO A 74 7.29 -1.88 0.03
C PRO A 74 8.30 -2.80 -0.66
N ALA A 75 7.87 -3.98 -1.11
CA ALA A 75 8.76 -4.93 -1.78
C ALA A 75 9.16 -4.44 -3.18
N LEU A 76 8.18 -4.02 -3.99
CA LEU A 76 8.40 -3.53 -5.35
C LEU A 76 9.27 -2.28 -5.40
N LEU A 77 9.06 -1.36 -4.46
CA LEU A 77 9.87 -0.16 -4.28
C LEU A 77 11.23 -0.45 -3.68
N LEU A 78 11.65 -1.68 -3.44
CA LEU A 78 13.02 -1.97 -3.02
C LEU A 78 13.81 -2.77 -4.08
N GLU A 79 13.15 -3.39 -5.06
CA GLU A 79 13.77 -4.11 -6.18
C GLU A 79 14.85 -3.30 -6.94
N GLU A 80 15.86 -3.97 -7.51
CA GLU A 80 16.93 -3.29 -8.27
C GLU A 80 16.37 -2.46 -9.43
N GLN A 81 15.37 -3.00 -10.11
CA GLN A 81 14.57 -2.31 -11.12
C GLN A 81 13.12 -2.31 -10.65
N VAL A 82 12.55 -1.12 -10.47
CA VAL A 82 11.19 -0.98 -9.96
C VAL A 82 10.19 -1.27 -11.08
N ASP A 83 9.25 -2.19 -10.81
CA ASP A 83 8.12 -2.47 -11.70
C ASP A 83 7.02 -1.42 -11.49
N TYR A 84 7.21 -0.31 -12.19
CA TYR A 84 6.35 0.86 -12.17
C TYR A 84 4.93 0.59 -12.68
N THR A 85 4.80 -0.30 -13.67
CA THR A 85 3.51 -0.70 -14.21
C THR A 85 2.71 -1.45 -13.15
N ARG A 86 3.33 -2.37 -12.43
CA ARG A 86 2.67 -3.16 -11.38
C ARG A 86 2.20 -2.31 -10.21
N LEU A 87 2.99 -1.31 -9.80
CA LEU A 87 2.60 -0.34 -8.77
C LEU A 87 1.35 0.44 -9.17
N ALA A 88 1.36 1.01 -10.38
CA ALA A 88 0.26 1.81 -10.89
C ALA A 88 -1.00 0.96 -11.14
N LEU A 89 -0.82 -0.27 -11.65
CA LEU A 89 -1.92 -1.20 -11.91
C LEU A 89 -2.67 -1.57 -10.62
N ALA A 90 -1.94 -1.86 -9.55
CA ALA A 90 -2.52 -2.21 -8.25
C ALA A 90 -3.39 -1.05 -7.69
N VAL A 91 -2.91 0.19 -7.81
CA VAL A 91 -3.71 1.35 -7.40
C VAL A 91 -4.95 1.52 -8.26
N ARG A 92 -4.80 1.45 -9.59
CA ARG A 92 -5.93 1.58 -10.51
C ARG A 92 -6.99 0.51 -10.25
N SER A 93 -6.60 -0.76 -10.11
CA SER A 93 -7.53 -1.89 -9.95
C SER A 93 -8.24 -1.89 -8.60
N HIS A 94 -7.58 -1.48 -7.51
CA HIS A 94 -8.20 -1.54 -6.19
C HIS A 94 -8.92 -0.25 -5.80
N LEU A 95 -8.35 0.92 -6.12
CA LEU A 95 -8.93 2.20 -5.71
C LEU A 95 -9.82 2.85 -6.77
N PHE A 96 -9.57 2.61 -8.05
CA PHE A 96 -10.20 3.36 -9.15
C PHE A 96 -10.85 2.50 -10.24
N ALA A 97 -11.13 1.22 -9.98
CA ALA A 97 -11.72 0.31 -10.97
C ALA A 97 -13.01 0.86 -11.61
N GLU A 98 -13.82 1.55 -10.81
CA GLU A 98 -15.12 2.12 -11.22
C GLU A 98 -15.06 3.66 -11.39
N ASP A 99 -13.88 4.28 -11.23
CA ASP A 99 -13.71 5.73 -11.31
C ASP A 99 -12.51 6.14 -12.18
N PRO A 100 -12.67 6.10 -13.53
CA PRO A 100 -11.62 6.52 -14.46
C PRO A 100 -11.26 8.01 -14.34
N SER A 101 -12.17 8.86 -13.83
CA SER A 101 -11.88 10.27 -13.53
C SER A 101 -10.95 10.41 -12.33
N GLY A 102 -11.28 9.73 -11.23
CA GLY A 102 -10.46 9.68 -10.03
C GLY A 102 -9.06 9.15 -10.34
N TRP A 103 -8.95 8.11 -11.15
CA TRP A 103 -7.66 7.60 -11.63
C TRP A 103 -6.81 8.69 -12.30
N ARG A 104 -7.39 9.46 -13.24
CA ARG A 104 -6.67 10.54 -13.92
C ARG A 104 -6.24 11.64 -12.96
N SER A 105 -7.12 12.06 -12.04
CA SER A 105 -6.79 13.06 -11.02
C SER A 105 -5.69 12.58 -10.08
N TYR A 106 -5.69 11.29 -9.73
CA TYR A 106 -4.65 10.68 -8.92
C TYR A 106 -3.31 10.68 -9.65
N VAL A 107 -3.28 10.26 -10.91
CA VAL A 107 -2.06 10.28 -11.74
C VAL A 107 -1.50 11.69 -11.85
N GLU A 108 -2.33 12.69 -12.13
CA GLU A 108 -1.89 14.10 -12.19
C GLU A 108 -1.31 14.61 -10.87
N ALA A 109 -1.82 14.13 -9.72
CA ALA A 109 -1.27 14.48 -8.42
C ALA A 109 0.12 13.87 -8.22
N ILE A 110 0.30 12.58 -8.55
CA ILE A 110 1.58 11.86 -8.40
C ILE A 110 2.62 12.34 -9.42
N LYS A 111 2.22 12.67 -10.65
CA LYS A 111 3.11 13.13 -11.72
C LYS A 111 3.89 14.40 -11.42
N ARG A 112 3.43 15.19 -10.46
CA ARG A 112 4.17 16.37 -9.96
C ARG A 112 5.49 16.00 -9.32
N GLU A 113 5.57 14.79 -8.77
CA GLU A 113 6.76 14.27 -8.09
C GLU A 113 7.42 13.12 -8.88
N VAL A 114 6.63 12.38 -9.67
CA VAL A 114 7.06 11.19 -10.42
C VAL A 114 6.51 11.24 -11.85
N GLU A 115 7.26 11.88 -12.75
CA GLU A 115 6.82 12.27 -14.10
C GLU A 115 6.20 11.13 -14.93
N TRP A 116 6.73 9.91 -14.83
CA TRP A 116 6.32 8.75 -15.62
C TRP A 116 5.13 7.97 -15.03
N PHE A 117 4.65 8.31 -13.83
CA PHE A 117 3.67 7.48 -13.12
C PHE A 117 2.37 7.37 -13.91
N GLY A 118 1.95 6.14 -14.20
CA GLY A 118 0.70 5.84 -14.93
C GLY A 118 0.81 5.86 -16.47
N ASP A 119 1.95 6.25 -17.05
CA ASP A 119 2.13 6.29 -18.52
C ASP A 119 2.24 4.90 -19.15
N ALA A 120 2.74 3.93 -18.39
CA ALA A 120 2.92 2.55 -18.85
C ALA A 120 1.63 1.71 -18.79
N LEU A 121 0.53 2.26 -18.29
CA LEU A 121 -0.73 1.54 -18.22
C LEU A 121 -1.51 1.66 -19.54
N PRO A 122 -1.99 0.55 -20.12
CA PRO A 122 -2.88 0.63 -21.28
C PRO A 122 -4.10 1.47 -20.91
N SER A 123 -4.52 2.30 -21.87
CA SER A 123 -5.70 3.14 -21.70
C SER A 123 -6.89 2.23 -21.38
N ALA A 124 -7.77 2.62 -20.45
CA ALA A 124 -8.90 1.79 -20.01
C ALA A 124 -9.88 1.35 -21.13
N ASN A 125 -9.68 1.84 -22.35
CA ASN A 125 -10.41 1.45 -23.56
C ASN A 125 -9.75 0.30 -24.35
N GLU A 126 -8.58 -0.20 -23.93
CA GLU A 126 -7.99 -1.40 -24.52
C GLU A 126 -8.48 -2.63 -23.75
N PRO A 127 -9.21 -3.55 -24.41
CA PRO A 127 -9.60 -4.79 -23.76
C PRO A 127 -8.34 -5.58 -23.44
N ALA A 128 -8.12 -5.85 -22.16
CA ALA A 128 -7.13 -6.81 -21.72
C ALA A 128 -7.49 -8.16 -22.36
N GLN A 129 -6.64 -8.66 -23.25
CA GLN A 129 -6.72 -10.05 -23.69
C GLN A 129 -6.48 -10.93 -22.46
N ALA A 130 -7.57 -11.48 -21.92
CA ALA A 130 -7.52 -12.51 -20.91
C ALA A 130 -6.93 -13.76 -21.56
N ASP A 131 -5.75 -14.15 -21.09
CA ASP A 131 -5.19 -15.46 -21.37
C ASP A 131 -6.01 -16.47 -20.55
N GLU A 132 -6.89 -17.19 -21.24
CA GLU A 132 -7.70 -18.26 -20.67
C GLU A 132 -6.81 -19.46 -20.35
N THR A 133 -6.49 -19.68 -19.08
CA THR A 133 -6.22 -21.03 -18.57
C THR A 133 -6.93 -21.23 -17.24
N ALA A 134 -8.22 -21.57 -17.36
CA ALA A 134 -8.98 -22.19 -16.30
C ALA A 134 -8.46 -23.61 -16.04
N GLY A 135 -8.02 -23.87 -14.82
CA GLY A 135 -7.69 -25.19 -14.29
C GLY A 135 -8.32 -25.31 -12.91
N ASP A 136 -9.53 -25.82 -12.91
CA ASP A 136 -10.40 -26.08 -11.76
C ASP A 136 -9.84 -27.20 -10.86
N ALA A 137 -10.05 -27.11 -9.54
CA ALA A 137 -10.49 -28.20 -8.64
C ALA A 137 -10.07 -28.02 -7.16
N GLN A 138 -11.07 -27.60 -6.39
CA GLN A 138 -11.58 -28.21 -5.17
C GLN A 138 -10.87 -28.13 -3.81
N ALA A 139 -11.73 -27.74 -2.86
CA ALA A 139 -11.57 -27.64 -1.43
C ALA A 139 -11.48 -29.00 -0.72
N SER A 140 -10.83 -28.97 0.44
CA SER A 140 -11.18 -29.83 1.56
C SER A 140 -11.00 -29.06 2.87
N ASP A 141 -12.11 -29.04 3.59
CA ASP A 141 -12.37 -28.65 4.97
C ASP A 141 -11.53 -29.47 5.96
N GLU A 142 -11.05 -28.87 7.05
CA GLU A 142 -10.97 -29.55 8.36
C GLU A 142 -10.54 -28.59 9.49
N ALA A 143 -11.38 -28.56 10.53
CA ALA A 143 -11.26 -27.79 11.75
C ALA A 143 -10.38 -28.48 12.79
N ILE A 144 -9.59 -27.72 13.56
CA ILE A 144 -9.16 -28.13 14.91
C ILE A 144 -9.25 -26.93 15.85
N ALA A 145 -9.96 -27.14 16.96
CA ALA A 145 -10.16 -26.22 18.07
C ALA A 145 -9.25 -26.56 19.26
N ASN A 146 -9.05 -25.54 20.12
CA ASN A 146 -8.43 -25.50 21.45
C ASN A 146 -6.89 -25.63 21.47
N ASP A 147 -6.14 -24.88 22.28
CA ASP A 147 -6.33 -24.69 23.72
C ASP A 147 -5.55 -23.45 24.22
N THR A 148 -5.93 -23.07 25.43
CA THR A 148 -5.69 -21.89 26.27
C THR A 148 -4.27 -21.71 26.83
N THR A 149 -4.11 -20.65 27.65
CA THR A 149 -3.01 -20.24 28.57
C THR A 149 -2.06 -19.18 28.03
N ASP A 150 -1.56 -18.19 28.79
CA ASP A 150 -1.88 -17.60 30.10
C ASP A 150 -1.03 -16.30 30.18
N VAL A 151 -1.43 -15.39 31.06
CA VAL A 151 -0.92 -14.03 31.29
C VAL A 151 0.42 -14.06 32.03
N GLU A 152 1.35 -13.14 31.75
CA GLU A 152 1.99 -12.27 32.77
C GLU A 152 3.12 -11.39 32.19
N ARG A 153 3.11 -10.16 32.70
CA ARG A 153 4.01 -9.02 32.48
C ARG A 153 5.25 -9.20 33.37
N VAL A 154 6.46 -8.99 32.84
CA VAL A 154 7.62 -8.59 33.67
C VAL A 154 8.43 -7.53 32.95
N GLU A 155 8.66 -6.44 33.68
CA GLU A 155 9.37 -5.22 33.31
C GLU A 155 10.89 -5.44 33.18
N GLU A 156 11.51 -4.61 32.34
CA GLU A 156 12.96 -4.47 32.19
C GLU A 156 13.66 -4.01 33.48
N PRO A 157 14.98 -4.25 33.58
CA PRO A 157 15.87 -3.14 33.89
C PRO A 157 17.04 -2.98 32.90
N ARG A 158 17.41 -1.70 32.76
CA ARG A 158 18.34 -1.02 31.84
C ARG A 158 19.81 -1.45 31.90
N ASP A 159 20.44 -1.44 30.72
CA ASP A 159 21.81 -1.03 30.28
C ASP A 159 23.07 -1.51 31.06
N PRO A 160 24.28 -1.65 30.44
CA PRO A 160 24.78 -0.86 29.30
C PRO A 160 25.55 -1.65 28.22
N GLN A 161 25.43 -1.29 26.95
CA GLN A 161 26.57 -1.02 26.04
C GLN A 161 26.05 -0.74 24.63
N ARG A 162 26.14 0.52 24.21
CA ARG A 162 26.16 0.86 22.78
C ARG A 162 27.54 0.49 22.24
N GLU A 163 27.73 -0.77 21.90
CA GLU A 163 28.84 -1.16 21.04
C GLU A 163 28.42 -0.91 19.60
N SER A 164 29.13 0.02 18.96
CA SER A 164 29.04 0.29 17.53
C SER A 164 29.17 -1.02 16.75
N VAL A 165 28.11 -1.42 16.05
CA VAL A 165 28.12 -2.57 15.14
C VAL A 165 28.73 -2.11 13.81
N GLU A 166 30.01 -1.75 13.83
CA GLU A 166 30.88 -1.75 12.64
C GLU A 166 31.59 -3.10 12.57
N SER A 167 30.80 -4.18 12.58
CA SER A 167 31.29 -5.55 12.36
C SER A 167 30.57 -6.11 11.15
N ASN A 168 31.30 -6.09 10.05
CA ASN A 168 30.90 -6.43 8.69
C ASN A 168 30.73 -7.93 8.48
N ASP A 169 29.82 -8.56 9.23
CA ASP A 169 29.31 -9.89 8.93
C ASP A 169 27.89 -9.72 8.41
N ARG A 170 27.65 -10.15 7.17
CA ARG A 170 26.39 -9.94 6.43
C ARG A 170 25.23 -10.67 7.11
N LEU A 171 24.68 -10.07 8.18
CA LEU A 171 23.45 -10.46 8.87
C LEU A 171 22.22 -10.39 7.97
N TYR A 172 22.36 -9.73 6.82
CA TYR A 172 21.32 -9.56 5.83
C TYR A 172 21.71 -10.30 4.54
N PRO A 173 20.77 -11.07 3.96
CA PRO A 173 20.92 -11.52 2.58
C PRO A 173 21.31 -10.34 1.70
N SER A 174 22.25 -10.55 0.78
CA SER A 174 22.55 -9.53 -0.22
C SER A 174 21.29 -9.27 -1.02
N TRP A 175 20.96 -7.98 -1.15
CA TRP A 175 19.89 -7.51 -2.00
C TRP A 175 19.97 -8.12 -3.41
N PRO A 176 18.86 -8.53 -4.05
CA PRO A 176 17.47 -8.60 -3.56
C PRO A 176 17.18 -9.89 -2.78
N TRP A 177 16.36 -9.79 -1.72
CA TRP A 177 15.88 -10.94 -0.92
C TRP A 177 14.77 -11.69 -1.64
N LYS A 178 15.13 -12.34 -2.75
CA LYS A 178 14.28 -13.42 -3.28
C LYS A 178 14.67 -14.71 -2.56
N PRO A 179 13.74 -15.41 -1.91
CA PRO A 179 13.99 -16.78 -1.52
C PRO A 179 14.24 -17.58 -2.80
N GLY A 180 15.33 -18.37 -2.81
CA GLY A 180 15.66 -19.22 -3.95
C GLY A 180 14.47 -20.12 -4.31
N ILE A 181 14.25 -20.25 -5.63
CA ILE A 181 13.27 -21.13 -6.26
C ILE A 181 13.47 -22.57 -5.77
#